data_AF-A0A017SNZ3-F1
#
_entry.id   AF-A0A017SNZ3-F1
#
_cell.length_a   1.000
_cell.length_b   1.000
_cell.length_c   1.000
_cell.angle_alpha   90.00
_cell.angle_beta   90.00
_cell.angle_gamma   90.00
#
_symmetry.space_group_name_H-M   'P 1'
#
loop_
_entity.id
_entity.type
_entity.pdbx_description
1 polymer ?
#
loop_
_entity_poly.entity_id
_entity_poly.type
_entity_poly.pdbx_seq_one_letter_code
_entity_poly.pdbx_strand_id
1 'polypeptide(L)'
;MYEGNFQIHTNTCTFDPRQWERYVREGEEVHDPTEREEKDGNCWICCQSLDFPCSCLPPDSGQLVELVDYPKKGIGIRALANFKSGQILGEFIGEIRHWDYEGDPKYNYLITDEFLEPVAKISPKRYGNWTRFINHSCDASTKFEVMAIGKRLVVVIQAKREIVMFEEITVHYGDDYWNDQACQCGSSECVSKKRESKEPPLVLSVDNGVLDDS
;
A
#
# COMPACT_ATOMS: atom_id res chain seq x y z
N MET A 1 9.66 -0.57 17.34
CA MET A 1 10.68 -1.20 16.48
C MET A 1 10.00 -2.31 15.70
N TYR A 2 10.35 -2.49 14.44
CA TYR A 2 9.84 -3.58 13.58
C TYR A 2 11.04 -4.27 12.95
N GLU A 3 11.14 -5.60 13.10
CA GLU A 3 12.30 -6.39 12.65
C GLU A 3 13.64 -5.77 13.11
N GLY A 4 13.72 -5.34 14.37
CA GLY A 4 14.94 -4.74 14.94
C GLY A 4 15.26 -3.31 14.46
N ASN A 5 14.43 -2.71 13.60
CA ASN A 5 14.63 -1.35 13.09
C ASN A 5 13.74 -0.34 13.82
N PHE A 6 14.27 0.88 14.06
CA PHE A 6 13.45 2.01 14.47
C PHE A 6 12.51 2.42 13.33
N GLN A 7 11.26 2.69 13.69
CA GLN A 7 10.28 3.30 12.81
C GLN A 7 10.21 4.79 13.17
N ILE A 8 10.56 5.63 12.21
CA ILE A 8 10.68 7.08 12.36
C ILE A 8 9.48 7.72 11.66
N HIS A 9 8.74 8.54 12.41
CA HIS A 9 7.64 9.31 11.86
C HIS A 9 8.17 10.41 10.94
N THR A 10 7.64 10.50 9.72
CA THR A 10 7.87 11.59 8.76
C THR A 10 6.66 11.76 7.86
N ASN A 11 6.43 12.98 7.36
CA ASN A 11 5.35 13.31 6.45
C ASN A 11 5.84 13.59 5.02
N THR A 12 7.08 13.21 4.70
CA THR A 12 7.65 13.34 3.36
C THR A 12 8.42 12.08 2.99
N CYS A 13 8.25 11.61 1.76
CA CYS A 13 9.06 10.53 1.21
C CYS A 13 10.54 10.91 1.18
N THR A 14 11.41 9.93 1.48
CA THR A 14 12.86 10.13 1.54
C THR A 14 13.52 9.48 0.33
N PHE A 15 14.26 10.26 -0.44
CA PHE A 15 15.12 9.77 -1.52
C PHE A 15 16.58 9.88 -1.09
N ASP A 16 17.35 8.80 -1.26
CA ASP A 16 18.78 8.75 -0.96
C ASP A 16 19.55 8.32 -2.23
N PRO A 17 20.20 9.27 -2.94
CA PRO A 17 20.88 8.99 -4.20
C PRO A 17 21.92 7.85 -4.11
N ARG A 18 22.55 7.66 -2.93
CA ARG A 18 23.55 6.61 -2.72
C ARG A 18 22.97 5.20 -2.85
N GLN A 19 21.67 5.05 -2.63
CA GLN A 19 20.96 3.78 -2.80
C GLN A 19 20.67 3.46 -4.27
N TRP A 20 20.90 4.44 -5.15
CA TRP A 20 20.56 4.42 -6.56
C TRP A 20 21.78 4.38 -7.50
N GLU A 21 22.98 4.69 -7.00
CA GLU A 21 24.24 4.71 -7.76
C GLU A 21 24.50 3.44 -8.59
N ARG A 22 24.04 2.27 -8.12
CA ARG A 22 24.21 0.99 -8.84
C ARG A 22 23.25 0.77 -10.02
N TYR A 23 22.22 1.60 -10.15
CA TYR A 23 21.18 1.47 -11.18
C TYR A 23 21.31 2.49 -12.31
N VAL A 24 22.23 3.44 -12.17
CA VAL A 24 22.56 4.43 -13.20
C VAL A 24 23.89 4.07 -13.86
N ARG A 25 24.13 4.55 -15.08
CA ARG A 25 25.42 4.31 -15.73
C ARG A 25 26.51 5.16 -15.08
N GLU A 26 27.75 4.70 -15.18
CA GLU A 26 28.90 5.44 -14.67
C GLU A 26 28.96 6.85 -15.29
N GLY A 27 28.95 7.87 -14.43
CA GLY A 27 28.97 9.28 -14.85
C GLY A 27 27.60 9.92 -15.08
N GLU A 28 26.50 9.18 -14.98
CA GLU A 28 25.14 9.76 -14.99
C GLU A 28 24.76 10.28 -13.60
N GLU A 29 24.01 11.40 -13.57
CA GLU A 29 23.49 11.97 -12.34
C GLU A 29 22.29 11.15 -11.84
N VAL A 30 22.23 10.95 -10.52
CA VAL A 30 21.15 10.23 -9.87
C VAL A 30 20.03 11.21 -9.51
N HIS A 31 18.93 11.15 -10.25
CA HIS A 31 17.73 11.94 -10.00
C HIS A 31 16.69 11.16 -9.19
N ASP A 32 15.84 11.87 -8.47
CA ASP A 32 14.69 11.25 -7.81
C ASP A 32 13.68 10.82 -8.87
N PRO A 33 13.40 9.51 -9.00
CA PRO A 33 12.50 8.99 -10.05
C PRO A 33 11.05 9.44 -9.88
N THR A 34 10.70 10.01 -8.73
CA THR A 34 9.36 10.55 -8.46
C THR A 34 9.24 12.02 -8.83
N GLU A 35 10.32 12.68 -9.27
CA GLU A 35 10.21 14.03 -9.83
C GLU A 35 9.27 14.03 -11.03
N ARG A 36 8.36 15.01 -11.05
CA ARG A 36 7.32 15.08 -12.09
C ARG A 36 7.93 15.56 -13.40
N GLU A 37 7.62 14.86 -14.48
CA GLU A 37 7.97 15.18 -15.85
C GLU A 37 6.77 15.72 -16.64
N GLU A 38 7.00 16.23 -17.85
CA GLU A 38 5.92 16.75 -18.71
C GLU A 38 4.85 15.69 -19.02
N LYS A 39 5.27 14.42 -19.16
CA LYS A 39 4.37 13.28 -19.41
C LYS A 39 3.36 13.04 -18.28
N ASP A 40 3.72 13.38 -17.04
CA ASP A 40 2.85 13.19 -15.88
C ASP A 40 1.74 14.26 -15.79
N GLY A 41 1.79 15.28 -16.65
CA GLY A 41 0.81 16.34 -16.75
C GLY A 41 0.88 17.40 -15.63
N ASN A 42 -0.22 18.14 -15.49
CA ASN A 42 -0.32 19.26 -14.55
C ASN A 42 -0.56 18.78 -13.12
N CYS A 43 -0.26 19.65 -12.15
CA CYS A 43 -0.56 19.36 -10.75
C CYS A 43 -2.06 19.11 -10.56
N TRP A 44 -2.41 17.96 -9.99
CA TRP A 44 -3.80 17.57 -9.76
C TRP A 44 -4.56 18.55 -8.83
N ILE A 45 -3.86 19.20 -7.89
CA ILE A 45 -4.48 20.12 -6.92
C ILE A 45 -4.79 21.48 -7.52
N CYS A 46 -3.84 22.07 -8.25
CA CYS A 46 -3.92 23.48 -8.68
C CYS A 46 -3.84 23.68 -10.20
N CYS A 47 -3.74 22.60 -10.96
CA CYS A 47 -3.64 22.57 -12.42
C CYS A 47 -2.41 23.30 -13.01
N GLN A 48 -1.41 23.66 -12.20
CA GLN A 48 -0.19 24.30 -12.67
C GLN A 48 0.72 23.31 -13.43
N SER A 49 1.28 23.78 -14.55
CA SER A 49 2.30 23.05 -15.32
C SER A 49 3.66 23.07 -14.63
N LEU A 50 4.66 22.41 -15.23
CA LEU A 50 6.04 22.47 -14.75
C LEU A 50 6.72 23.82 -15.02
N ASP A 51 6.23 24.62 -15.96
CA ASP A 51 6.75 25.99 -16.22
C ASP A 51 6.53 26.93 -15.03
N PHE A 52 5.49 26.66 -14.24
CA PHE A 52 5.11 27.42 -13.05
C PHE A 52 4.98 26.49 -11.85
N PRO A 53 6.10 25.95 -11.34
CA PRO A 53 6.04 24.82 -10.43
C PRO A 53 5.46 25.22 -9.07
N CYS A 54 4.35 24.59 -8.69
CA CYS A 54 3.70 24.77 -7.40
C CYS A 54 4.38 23.96 -6.28
N SER A 55 4.04 24.26 -5.03
CA SER A 55 4.48 23.50 -3.84
C SER A 55 3.28 22.81 -3.14
N CYS A 56 2.26 22.44 -3.91
CA CYS A 56 1.11 21.71 -3.38
C CYS A 56 1.54 20.39 -2.76
N LEU A 57 0.93 20.04 -1.64
CA LEU A 57 1.11 18.77 -0.94
C LEU A 57 -0.22 18.02 -0.90
N PRO A 58 -0.21 16.68 -0.84
CA PRO A 58 -1.43 15.90 -0.67
C PRO A 58 -2.17 16.29 0.63
N PRO A 59 -3.51 16.25 0.64
CA PRO A 59 -4.27 16.36 1.89
C PRO A 59 -3.81 15.31 2.90
N ASP A 60 -3.78 15.69 4.18
CA ASP A 60 -3.43 14.79 5.28
C ASP A 60 -4.54 14.80 6.35
N SER A 61 -5.12 13.63 6.57
CA SER A 61 -6.19 13.37 7.55
C SER A 61 -5.65 12.72 8.81
N GLY A 62 -4.34 12.77 9.08
CA GLY A 62 -3.71 12.13 10.24
C GLY A 62 -4.28 12.53 11.61
N GLN A 63 -4.87 13.72 11.73
CA GLN A 63 -5.57 14.17 12.95
C GLN A 63 -7.01 13.66 13.08
N LEU A 64 -7.56 13.09 12.00
CA LEU A 64 -8.92 12.57 11.91
C LEU A 64 -8.94 11.04 11.92
N VAL A 65 -7.86 10.43 12.42
CA VAL A 65 -7.72 8.99 12.56
C VAL A 65 -7.01 8.65 13.87
N GLU A 66 -7.14 7.41 14.31
CA GLU A 66 -6.44 6.89 15.48
C GLU A 66 -5.88 5.49 15.22
N LEU A 67 -4.83 5.13 15.97
CA LEU A 67 -4.28 3.77 15.97
C LEU A 67 -5.08 2.89 16.92
N VAL A 68 -5.50 1.72 16.43
CA VAL A 68 -6.29 0.75 17.21
C VAL A 68 -5.69 -0.63 17.02
N ASP A 69 -5.61 -1.43 18.10
CA ASP A 69 -5.25 -2.84 18.00
C ASP A 69 -6.45 -3.66 17.51
N TYR A 70 -6.31 -4.27 16.34
CA TYR A 70 -7.32 -5.16 15.76
C TYR A 70 -6.91 -6.61 15.97
N PRO A 71 -7.75 -7.43 16.62
CA PRO A 71 -7.45 -8.83 16.87
C PRO A 71 -7.01 -9.55 15.59
N LYS A 72 -5.87 -10.23 15.68
CA LYS A 72 -5.20 -11.00 14.61
C LYS A 72 -4.60 -10.19 13.45
N LYS A 73 -5.00 -8.92 13.27
CA LYS A 73 -4.45 -8.01 12.24
C LYS A 73 -3.33 -7.11 12.76
N GLY A 74 -3.29 -6.90 14.09
CA GLY A 74 -2.36 -5.98 14.73
C GLY A 74 -2.85 -4.54 14.69
N ILE A 75 -1.93 -3.59 14.79
CA ILE A 75 -2.26 -2.15 14.81
C ILE A 75 -2.78 -1.71 13.45
N GLY A 76 -4.02 -1.22 13.44
CA GLY A 76 -4.72 -0.65 12.30
C GLY A 76 -5.05 0.83 12.48
N ILE A 77 -5.73 1.40 11.49
CA ILE A 77 -6.23 2.78 11.50
C ILE A 77 -7.75 2.78 11.59
N ARG A 78 -8.30 3.55 12.54
CA ARG A 78 -9.74 3.80 12.67
C ARG A 78 -10.06 5.27 12.36
N ALA A 79 -11.14 5.50 11.62
CA ALA A 79 -11.63 6.83 11.30
C ALA A 79 -12.21 7.55 12.54
N LEU A 80 -11.89 8.83 12.72
CA LEU A 80 -12.51 9.72 13.72
C LEU A 80 -13.48 10.75 13.09
N ALA A 81 -13.73 10.64 11.78
CA ALA A 81 -14.66 11.45 11.03
C ALA A 81 -15.24 10.64 9.85
N ASN A 82 -16.29 11.16 9.22
CA ASN A 82 -16.79 10.59 7.97
C ASN A 82 -15.93 11.06 6.79
N PHE A 83 -15.59 10.15 5.88
CA PHE A 83 -14.88 10.44 4.64
C PHE A 83 -15.75 10.09 3.43
N LYS A 84 -15.75 10.95 2.42
CA LYS A 84 -16.54 10.74 1.20
C LYS A 84 -15.82 9.84 0.22
N SER A 85 -16.57 9.16 -0.65
CA SER A 85 -15.99 8.45 -1.80
C SER A 85 -15.17 9.41 -2.67
N GLY A 86 -14.01 8.97 -3.14
CA GLY A 86 -13.06 9.75 -3.94
C GLY A 86 -12.17 10.70 -3.12
N GLN A 87 -12.41 10.86 -1.82
CA GLN A 87 -11.59 11.73 -0.98
C GLN A 87 -10.17 11.17 -0.80
N ILE A 88 -9.17 12.04 -0.90
CA ILE A 88 -7.78 11.73 -0.56
C ILE A 88 -7.61 11.89 0.95
N LEU A 89 -7.10 10.86 1.61
CA LEU A 89 -6.95 10.81 3.05
C LEU A 89 -5.53 11.18 3.49
N GLY A 90 -4.51 10.77 2.73
CA GLY A 90 -3.11 10.96 3.08
C GLY A 90 -2.17 10.43 2.01
N GLU A 91 -0.92 10.88 2.03
CA GLU A 91 0.16 10.29 1.22
C GLU A 91 0.70 9.02 1.90
N PHE A 92 0.96 7.99 1.09
CA PHE A 92 1.69 6.81 1.52
C PHE A 92 3.19 7.09 1.55
N ILE A 93 3.71 7.33 2.75
CA ILE A 93 5.07 7.83 2.96
C ILE A 93 6.07 6.71 3.21
N GLY A 94 7.23 6.78 2.56
CA GLY A 94 8.34 5.87 2.79
C GLY A 94 9.68 6.31 2.18
N GLU A 95 10.65 5.41 2.22
CA GLU A 95 11.87 5.52 1.43
C GLU A 95 11.55 5.22 -0.05
N ILE A 96 12.02 6.06 -0.96
CA ILE A 96 11.95 5.86 -2.41
C ILE A 96 13.09 4.92 -2.81
N ARG A 97 12.71 3.74 -3.28
CA ARG A 97 13.61 2.63 -3.61
C ARG A 97 13.44 2.25 -5.08
N HIS A 98 14.47 1.65 -5.67
CA HIS A 98 14.37 1.12 -7.02
C HIS A 98 13.26 0.05 -7.10
N TRP A 99 12.61 -0.09 -8.25
CA TRP A 99 11.45 -1.00 -8.40
C TRP A 99 11.80 -2.48 -8.16
N ASP A 100 13.08 -2.85 -8.28
CA ASP A 100 13.57 -4.20 -7.94
C ASP A 100 13.91 -4.37 -6.45
N TYR A 101 13.69 -3.36 -5.60
CA TYR A 101 14.01 -3.45 -4.18
C TYR A 101 13.19 -4.54 -3.47
N GLU A 102 13.90 -5.44 -2.78
CA GLU A 102 13.35 -6.60 -2.06
C GLU A 102 13.46 -6.47 -0.52
N GLY A 103 14.05 -5.39 0.01
CA GLY A 103 14.32 -5.23 1.45
C GLY A 103 13.08 -4.98 2.32
N ASP A 104 11.92 -4.85 1.70
CA ASP A 104 10.60 -4.72 2.35
C ASP A 104 9.57 -5.55 1.58
N PRO A 105 9.56 -6.89 1.72
CA PRO A 105 8.70 -7.75 0.92
C PRO A 105 7.21 -7.64 1.28
N LYS A 106 6.86 -6.88 2.33
CA LYS A 106 5.49 -6.88 2.88
C LYS A 106 4.73 -5.60 2.63
N TYR A 107 5.35 -4.44 2.87
CA TYR A 107 4.60 -3.18 2.97
C TYR A 107 4.96 -2.18 1.87
N ASN A 108 5.72 -2.58 0.86
CA ASN A 108 6.08 -1.68 -0.23
C ASN A 108 4.94 -1.49 -1.24
N TYR A 109 4.99 -0.38 -1.98
CA TYR A 109 4.08 -0.12 -3.09
C TYR A 109 4.87 0.28 -4.34
N LEU A 110 4.55 -0.32 -5.48
CA LEU A 110 5.16 0.00 -6.78
C LEU A 110 4.46 1.22 -7.40
N ILE A 111 5.23 2.27 -7.67
CA ILE A 111 4.84 3.39 -8.52
C ILE A 111 5.07 2.98 -9.96
N THR A 112 4.05 3.16 -10.79
CA THR A 112 4.14 3.04 -12.23
C THR A 112 3.78 4.36 -12.88
N ASP A 113 4.28 4.61 -14.08
CA ASP A 113 3.84 5.74 -14.89
C ASP A 113 2.51 5.44 -15.61
N GLU A 114 2.08 6.36 -16.49
CA GLU A 114 0.84 6.24 -17.26
C GLU A 114 0.81 5.04 -18.22
N PHE A 115 1.97 4.49 -18.59
CA PHE A 115 2.12 3.31 -19.44
C PHE A 115 2.23 2.01 -18.62
N LEU A 116 2.04 2.09 -17.30
CA LEU A 116 2.22 0.99 -16.35
C LEU A 116 3.67 0.51 -16.23
N GLU A 117 4.64 1.33 -16.66
CA GLU A 117 6.04 0.99 -16.53
C GLU A 117 6.54 1.29 -15.10
N PRO A 118 7.34 0.39 -14.48
CA PRO A 118 7.89 0.61 -13.14
C PRO A 118 8.74 1.88 -13.05
N VAL A 119 8.41 2.75 -12.09
CA VAL A 119 9.18 3.98 -11.80
C VAL A 119 10.03 3.81 -10.55
N ALA A 120 9.41 3.40 -9.45
CA ALA A 120 10.05 3.22 -8.14
C ALA A 120 9.16 2.41 -7.20
N LYS A 121 9.67 2.07 -6.02
CA LYS A 121 8.90 1.55 -4.88
C LYS A 121 8.95 2.52 -3.72
N ILE A 122 7.84 2.63 -2.99
CA ILE A 122 7.81 3.27 -1.66
C ILE A 122 7.89 2.19 -0.60
N SER A 123 8.87 2.27 0.30
CA SER A 123 8.99 1.38 1.46
C SER A 123 8.78 2.14 2.78
N PRO A 124 7.68 1.88 3.52
CA PRO A 124 7.41 2.50 4.81
C PRO A 124 8.10 1.78 5.99
N LYS A 125 9.07 0.89 5.71
CA LYS A 125 9.70 0.00 6.71
C LYS A 125 10.39 0.77 7.83
N ARG A 126 11.14 1.82 7.48
CA ARG A 126 11.92 2.65 8.43
C ARG A 126 11.32 4.04 8.63
N TYR A 127 10.89 4.69 7.56
CA TYR A 127 10.33 6.03 7.57
C TYR A 127 8.89 5.97 7.08
N GLY A 128 7.97 6.69 7.71
CA GLY A 128 6.57 6.72 7.28
C GLY A 128 5.69 7.56 8.20
N ASN A 129 4.44 7.76 7.81
CA ASN A 129 3.42 8.42 8.63
C ASN A 129 2.38 7.40 9.11
N TRP A 130 1.17 7.85 9.47
CA TRP A 130 0.08 7.00 9.93
C TRP A 130 -0.41 5.99 8.88
N THR A 131 -0.23 6.26 7.57
CA THR A 131 -0.75 5.42 6.48
C THR A 131 -0.12 4.03 6.45
N ARG A 132 1.09 3.87 6.99
CA ARG A 132 1.79 2.58 7.10
C ARG A 132 1.10 1.56 8.03
N PHE A 133 0.14 2.02 8.83
CA PHE A 133 -0.65 1.18 9.73
C PHE A 133 -2.03 0.84 9.15
N ILE A 134 -2.33 1.22 7.89
CA ILE A 134 -3.58 0.84 7.24
C ILE A 134 -3.54 -0.67 6.98
N ASN A 135 -4.47 -1.40 7.60
CA ASN A 135 -4.57 -2.85 7.46
C ASN A 135 -5.14 -3.26 6.09
N HIS A 136 -4.99 -4.55 5.79
CA HIS A 136 -5.63 -5.14 4.63
C HIS A 136 -7.12 -5.46 4.82
N SER A 137 -7.90 -5.26 3.75
CA SER A 137 -9.15 -5.98 3.51
C SER A 137 -9.28 -6.39 2.04
N CYS A 138 -9.81 -7.59 1.77
CA CYS A 138 -10.18 -7.99 0.40
C CYS A 138 -11.35 -7.14 -0.14
N ASP A 139 -12.16 -6.59 0.76
CA ASP A 139 -13.15 -5.55 0.45
C ASP A 139 -12.71 -4.24 1.12
N ALA A 140 -11.64 -3.66 0.56
CA ALA A 140 -11.00 -2.47 1.10
C ALA A 140 -11.84 -1.20 0.92
N SER A 141 -11.85 -0.34 1.95
CA SER A 141 -12.47 0.98 1.93
C SER A 141 -11.70 2.00 1.10
N THR A 142 -10.38 1.81 0.94
CA THR A 142 -9.48 2.70 0.19
C THR A 142 -8.69 1.95 -0.88
N LYS A 143 -8.04 2.71 -1.77
CA LYS A 143 -7.03 2.24 -2.72
C LYS A 143 -5.81 3.16 -2.68
N PHE A 144 -4.68 2.64 -3.15
CA PHE A 144 -3.56 3.47 -3.56
C PHE A 144 -3.84 4.08 -4.93
N GLU A 145 -3.45 5.34 -5.11
CA GLU A 145 -3.53 6.03 -6.40
C GLU A 145 -2.22 6.80 -6.62
N VAL A 146 -1.61 6.68 -7.80
CA VAL A 146 -0.45 7.48 -8.21
C VAL A 146 -0.96 8.79 -8.80
N MET A 147 -0.47 9.93 -8.30
CA MET A 147 -0.95 11.25 -8.72
C MET A 147 0.19 12.26 -8.87
N ALA A 148 0.09 13.12 -9.89
CA ALA A 148 0.99 14.26 -10.07
C ALA A 148 0.59 15.41 -9.12
N ILE A 149 1.29 15.58 -7.99
CA ILE A 149 1.03 16.64 -7.01
C ILE A 149 2.30 17.43 -6.74
N GLY A 150 2.21 18.76 -6.79
CA GLY A 150 3.38 19.61 -6.55
C GLY A 150 4.41 19.42 -7.65
N LYS A 151 5.59 18.93 -7.28
CA LYS A 151 6.72 18.63 -8.16
C LYS A 151 6.98 17.13 -8.30
N ARG A 152 6.10 16.26 -7.81
CA ARG A 152 6.32 14.82 -7.76
C ARG A 152 5.11 13.99 -8.17
N LEU A 153 5.39 12.77 -8.61
CA LEU A 153 4.46 11.64 -8.50
C LEU A 153 4.40 11.20 -7.04
N VAL A 154 3.20 11.15 -6.48
CA VAL A 154 2.95 10.70 -5.12
C VAL A 154 1.97 9.54 -5.10
N VAL A 155 2.08 8.66 -4.12
CA VAL A 155 1.08 7.62 -3.87
C VAL A 155 0.16 8.10 -2.76
N VAL A 156 -1.13 8.21 -3.04
CA VAL A 156 -2.12 8.63 -2.05
C VAL A 156 -3.07 7.51 -1.68
N ILE A 157 -3.61 7.58 -0.47
CA ILE A 157 -4.73 6.78 -0.01
C ILE A 157 -6.02 7.48 -0.40
N GLN A 158 -6.76 6.92 -1.36
CA GLN A 158 -8.05 7.45 -1.80
C GLN A 158 -9.20 6.54 -1.34
N ALA A 159 -10.25 7.12 -0.78
CA ALA A 159 -11.47 6.41 -0.43
C ALA A 159 -12.21 5.90 -1.68
N LYS A 160 -12.56 4.60 -1.70
CA LYS A 160 -13.35 3.97 -2.78
C LYS A 160 -14.86 4.12 -2.56
N ARG A 161 -15.25 4.31 -1.31
CA ARG A 161 -16.63 4.47 -0.85
C ARG A 161 -16.65 5.43 0.34
N GLU A 162 -17.85 5.76 0.81
CA GLU A 162 -17.99 6.43 2.09
C GLU A 162 -17.40 5.57 3.22
N ILE A 163 -16.68 6.22 4.14
CA ILE A 163 -16.12 5.64 5.36
C ILE A 163 -16.75 6.39 6.52
N VAL A 164 -17.42 5.67 7.40
CA VAL A 164 -18.09 6.30 8.55
C VAL A 164 -17.13 6.40 9.74
N MET A 165 -17.39 7.37 10.63
CA MET A 165 -16.65 7.49 11.88
C MET A 165 -16.66 6.15 12.64
N PHE A 166 -15.51 5.81 13.23
CA PHE A 166 -15.18 4.56 13.91
C PHE A 166 -15.07 3.31 13.03
N GLU A 167 -15.18 3.44 11.72
CA GLU A 167 -14.83 2.35 10.80
C GLU A 167 -13.31 2.18 10.68
N GLU A 168 -12.85 0.94 10.51
CA GLU A 168 -11.46 0.67 10.17
C GLU A 168 -11.18 1.06 8.71
N ILE A 169 -10.12 1.84 8.51
CA ILE A 169 -9.64 2.20 7.17
C ILE A 169 -8.74 1.07 6.70
N THR A 170 -9.06 0.50 5.54
CA THR A 170 -8.36 -0.66 4.97
C THR A 170 -8.04 -0.48 3.50
N VAL A 171 -6.93 -1.09 3.05
CA VAL A 171 -6.48 -1.09 1.65
C VAL A 171 -6.29 -2.52 1.13
N HIS A 172 -6.30 -2.71 -0.19
CA HIS A 172 -5.99 -4.00 -0.80
C HIS A 172 -4.46 -4.13 -0.96
N TYR A 173 -3.83 -5.16 -0.39
CA TYR A 173 -2.36 -5.34 -0.46
C TYR A 173 -1.88 -5.95 -1.78
N GLY A 174 -2.79 -6.31 -2.67
CA GLY A 174 -2.50 -7.10 -3.86
C GLY A 174 -2.68 -8.59 -3.59
N ASP A 175 -3.01 -9.34 -4.63
CA ASP A 175 -3.31 -10.77 -4.51
C ASP A 175 -2.05 -11.58 -4.16
N ASP A 176 -0.89 -11.18 -4.69
CA ASP A 176 0.37 -11.87 -4.50
C ASP A 176 0.85 -11.88 -3.05
N TYR A 177 0.48 -10.87 -2.26
CA TYR A 177 0.84 -10.78 -0.84
C TYR A 177 0.32 -11.99 -0.05
N TRP A 178 -0.79 -12.58 -0.46
CA TRP A 178 -1.46 -13.68 0.24
C TRP A 178 -1.04 -15.06 -0.27
N ASN A 179 -0.06 -15.18 -1.17
CA ASN A 179 0.34 -16.48 -1.71
C ASN A 179 0.85 -17.44 -0.62
N ASP A 180 1.63 -16.93 0.34
CA ASP A 180 2.24 -17.75 1.40
C ASP A 180 1.58 -17.60 2.78
N GLN A 181 0.50 -16.81 2.89
CA GLN A 181 -0.12 -16.50 4.18
C GLN A 181 -1.65 -16.36 4.08
N ALA A 182 -2.35 -16.75 5.15
CA ALA A 182 -3.80 -16.66 5.22
C ALA A 182 -4.28 -15.23 5.54
N CYS A 183 -5.27 -14.76 4.78
CA CYS A 183 -5.92 -13.47 4.99
C CYS A 183 -6.94 -13.56 6.12
N GLN A 184 -6.81 -12.63 7.07
CA GLN A 184 -7.66 -12.55 8.27
C GLN A 184 -8.56 -11.31 8.26
N CYS A 185 -8.86 -10.75 7.08
CA CYS A 185 -9.64 -9.52 6.97
C CYS A 185 -11.12 -9.66 7.39
N GLY A 186 -11.64 -10.89 7.43
CA GLY A 186 -13.03 -11.18 7.82
C GLY A 186 -14.08 -10.96 6.73
N SER A 187 -13.74 -10.30 5.61
CA SER A 187 -14.65 -10.05 4.48
C SER A 187 -15.31 -11.34 3.95
N SER A 188 -16.53 -11.23 3.41
CA SER A 188 -17.18 -12.32 2.65
C SER A 188 -16.38 -12.67 1.40
N GLU A 189 -15.73 -11.66 0.80
CA GLU A 189 -14.94 -11.78 -0.42
C GLU A 189 -13.48 -12.17 -0.17
N CYS A 190 -13.16 -12.63 1.04
CA CYS A 190 -11.79 -12.94 1.47
C CYS A 190 -11.11 -13.96 0.56
N VAL A 191 -9.89 -13.64 0.10
CA VAL A 191 -9.07 -14.49 -0.77
C VAL A 191 -8.83 -15.88 -0.18
N SER A 192 -8.60 -15.98 1.14
CA SER A 192 -8.39 -17.29 1.79
C SER A 192 -9.66 -18.13 1.84
N LYS A 193 -10.84 -17.53 2.09
CA LYS A 193 -12.12 -18.25 2.03
C LYS A 193 -12.40 -18.77 0.61
N LYS A 194 -12.09 -17.96 -0.41
CA LYS A 194 -12.25 -18.36 -1.83
C LYS A 194 -11.32 -19.51 -2.21
N ARG A 195 -10.15 -19.65 -1.58
CA ARG A 195 -9.24 -20.80 -1.77
C ARG A 195 -9.79 -22.07 -1.12
N GLU A 196 -10.25 -21.99 0.12
CA GLU A 196 -10.86 -23.13 0.84
C GLU A 196 -12.09 -23.70 0.11
N SER A 197 -12.94 -22.84 -0.48
CA SER A 197 -14.11 -23.29 -1.25
C SER A 197 -13.78 -24.00 -2.57
N LYS A 198 -12.52 -23.97 -3.02
CA LYS A 198 -12.05 -24.59 -4.27
C LYS A 198 -11.35 -25.94 -4.05
N GLU A 199 -11.02 -26.30 -2.81
CA GLU A 199 -10.49 -27.64 -2.52
C GLU A 199 -11.64 -28.66 -2.58
N PRO A 200 -11.48 -29.78 -3.31
CA PRO A 200 -12.50 -30.83 -3.31
C PRO A 200 -12.64 -31.40 -1.88
N PRO A 201 -13.85 -31.73 -1.42
CA PRO A 201 -14.04 -32.28 -0.08
C PRO A 201 -13.19 -33.53 0.11
N LEU A 202 -12.51 -33.62 1.25
CA LEU A 202 -11.78 -34.82 1.68
C LEU A 202 -12.71 -36.03 1.58
N VAL A 203 -12.41 -36.94 0.65
CA VAL A 203 -13.10 -38.23 0.57
C VAL A 203 -12.73 -39.01 1.82
N LEU A 204 -13.67 -39.13 2.76
CA LEU A 204 -13.55 -40.07 3.88
C LEU A 204 -13.52 -41.48 3.28
N SER A 205 -12.34 -42.10 3.24
CA SER A 205 -12.22 -43.53 2.93
C SER A 205 -12.88 -44.31 4.07
N VAL A 206 -14.07 -44.84 3.80
CA VAL A 206 -14.71 -45.83 4.66
C VAL A 206 -14.01 -47.16 4.39
N ASP A 207 -13.15 -47.58 5.31
CA ASP A 207 -12.60 -48.93 5.32
C ASP A 207 -13.75 -49.92 5.60
N ASN A 208 -14.33 -50.47 4.54
CA ASN A 208 -15.19 -51.64 4.65
C ASN A 208 -14.31 -52.87 4.88
N GLY A 209 -13.97 -53.12 6.15
CA GLY A 209 -13.45 -54.41 6.59
C GLY A 209 -14.50 -55.49 6.34
N VAL A 210 -14.27 -56.32 5.32
CA VAL A 210 -15.01 -57.56 5.14
C VAL A 210 -14.25 -58.64 5.92
N LEU A 211 -14.97 -59.20 6.89
CA LEU A 211 -14.60 -60.33 7.72
C LEU A 211 -14.40 -61.57 6.84
N ASP A 212 -13.25 -62.22 6.99
CA ASP A 212 -12.98 -63.55 6.44
C ASP A 212 -13.39 -64.58 7.51
N ASP A 213 -14.56 -65.19 7.34
CA ASP A 213 -15.00 -66.35 8.13
C ASP A 213 -14.66 -67.63 7.34
N SER A 214 -13.66 -68.34 7.87
CA SER A 214 -13.38 -69.79 7.82
C SER A 214 -13.99 -70.68 6.73
#